data_AF-A0A396HR92-F1
#
_entry.id   AF-A0A396HR92-F1
#
_cell.length_a   1.000
_cell.length_b   1.000
_cell.length_c   1.000
_cell.angle_alpha   90.00
_cell.angle_beta   90.00
_cell.angle_gamma   90.00
#
_symmetry.space_group_name_H-M   'P 1'
#
loop_
_entity.id
_entity.type
_entity.pdbx_description
1 polymer ?
#
loop_
_entity_poly.entity_id
_entity_poly.type
_entity_poly.pdbx_seq_one_letter_code
_entity_poly.pdbx_strand_id
1 'polypeptide(L)'
;MALKERLASSSETTSSQDEQKRYVTWEEKFVSMDKGRREVRYFLKKKNGELDLALIGKEKSSRHMSYHYAIRNSSFAPFFRLKSRREVVNWLDSIVQGQFHFYLFVLSTF
;
A
#
# COMPACT_ATOMS: atom_id res chain seq x y z
N MET A 1 56.53 -15.37 -1.02
CA MET A 1 55.40 -14.53 -1.50
C MET A 1 54.65 -15.38 -2.51
N ALA A 2 53.38 -15.74 -2.38
CA ALA A 2 52.27 -15.04 -1.78
C ALA A 2 51.27 -16.04 -1.17
N LEU A 3 50.86 -15.77 0.06
CA LEU A 3 49.69 -16.39 0.66
C LEU A 3 48.78 -15.21 1.01
N LYS A 4 47.75 -15.00 0.19
CA LYS A 4 46.72 -14.01 0.45
C LYS A 4 45.37 -14.71 0.41
N GLU A 5 45.08 -15.36 1.52
CA GLU A 5 43.71 -15.56 1.98
C GLU A 5 43.00 -14.20 1.97
N ARG A 6 41.88 -14.11 1.26
CA ARG A 6 40.83 -13.14 1.58
C ARG A 6 39.47 -13.83 1.50
N LEU A 7 39.07 -14.25 2.69
CA LEU A 7 37.68 -14.32 3.14
C LEU A 7 36.92 -13.04 2.76
N ALA A 8 35.71 -13.22 2.21
CA ALA A 8 34.51 -12.40 2.40
C ALA A 8 33.41 -13.04 1.53
N SER A 9 32.72 -14.07 2.01
CA SER A 9 31.43 -13.91 2.71
C SER A 9 30.58 -12.78 2.14
N SER A 10 29.65 -13.13 1.26
CA SER A 10 28.48 -12.32 0.87
C SER A 10 27.39 -13.26 0.37
N SER A 11 27.02 -14.20 1.24
CA SER A 11 25.73 -14.87 1.18
C SER A 11 24.98 -14.41 2.42
N GLU A 12 23.70 -14.06 2.27
CA GLU A 12 22.74 -13.63 3.31
C GLU A 12 22.60 -12.11 3.52
N THR A 13 21.91 -11.43 2.60
CA THR A 13 21.10 -10.25 2.95
C THR A 13 19.78 -10.22 2.15
N THR A 14 19.21 -11.39 1.86
CA THR A 14 17.83 -11.51 1.36
C THR A 14 16.90 -11.87 2.52
N SER A 15 16.84 -10.99 3.51
CA SER A 15 15.80 -11.03 4.55
C SER A 15 15.46 -9.61 4.99
N SER A 16 16.47 -8.74 5.07
CA SER A 16 16.27 -7.34 5.43
C SER A 16 15.55 -6.53 4.35
N GLN A 17 15.75 -6.81 3.06
CA GLN A 17 15.14 -6.00 1.99
C GLN A 17 13.62 -6.21 1.86
N ASP A 18 13.11 -7.40 2.16
CA ASP A 18 11.68 -7.68 2.13
C ASP A 18 10.96 -7.15 3.37
N GLU A 19 11.60 -7.21 4.55
CA GLU A 19 11.09 -6.53 5.75
C GLU A 19 11.01 -5.01 5.59
N GLN A 20 11.96 -4.43 4.86
CA GLN A 20 12.00 -3.00 4.58
C GLN A 20 10.91 -2.56 3.59
N LYS A 21 10.51 -3.44 2.67
CA LYS A 21 9.39 -3.22 1.75
C LYS A 21 8.02 -3.44 2.40
N ARG A 22 7.98 -3.99 3.62
CA ARG A 22 6.72 -4.24 4.33
C ARG A 22 6.10 -2.92 4.80
N TYR A 23 4.81 -2.77 4.52
CA TYR A 23 4.00 -1.69 5.06
C TYR A 23 3.63 -1.99 6.51
N VAL A 24 3.82 -1.00 7.37
CA VAL A 24 3.56 -1.09 8.82
C VAL A 24 2.35 -0.27 9.24
N THR A 25 1.98 0.77 8.50
CA THR A 25 0.78 1.56 8.76
C THR A 25 0.34 2.31 7.51
N TRP A 26 -0.85 2.93 7.56
CA TRP A 26 -1.34 3.86 6.55
C TRP A 26 -1.77 5.18 7.20
N GLU A 27 -1.81 6.24 6.40
CA GLU A 27 -2.17 7.60 6.81
C GLU A 27 -3.19 8.19 5.82
N GLU A 28 -4.24 8.84 6.34
CA GLU A 28 -5.26 9.53 5.55
C GLU A 28 -4.99 11.05 5.58
N LYS A 29 -4.88 11.66 4.40
CA LYS A 29 -4.64 13.10 4.25
C LYS A 29 -5.74 13.73 3.43
N PHE A 30 -6.50 14.61 4.05
CA PHE A 30 -7.49 15.43 3.38
C PHE A 30 -6.79 16.58 2.64
N VAL A 31 -7.08 16.70 1.36
CA VAL A 31 -6.64 17.76 0.46
C VAL A 31 -7.90 18.44 -0.04
N SER A 32 -8.22 19.61 0.52
CA SER A 32 -9.27 20.46 -0.06
C SER A 32 -8.77 20.94 -1.43
N MET A 33 -9.49 20.61 -2.49
CA MET A 33 -9.21 21.16 -3.81
C MET A 33 -9.84 22.56 -3.87
N ASP A 34 -9.09 23.56 -4.31
CA ASP A 34 -9.46 24.99 -4.35
C ASP A 34 -10.83 25.32 -5.01
N LYS A 35 -11.48 24.35 -5.67
CA LYS A 35 -12.78 24.49 -6.33
C LYS A 35 -13.96 23.90 -5.53
N GLY A 36 -13.84 23.76 -4.21
CA GLY A 36 -14.90 23.25 -3.34
C GLY A 36 -15.13 21.73 -3.43
N ARG A 37 -14.20 20.99 -4.05
CA ARG A 37 -14.21 19.52 -4.09
C ARG A 37 -13.18 18.99 -3.10
N ARG A 38 -13.53 17.96 -2.35
CA ARG A 38 -12.62 17.32 -1.40
C ARG A 38 -11.86 16.19 -2.08
N GLU A 39 -10.56 16.15 -1.90
CA GLU A 39 -9.71 15.03 -2.27
C GLU A 39 -9.16 14.40 -0.99
N VAL A 40 -9.15 13.08 -0.91
CA VAL A 40 -8.59 12.33 0.22
C VAL A 40 -7.51 11.43 -0.33
N ARG A 41 -6.29 11.59 0.17
CA ARG A 41 -5.14 10.79 -0.23
C ARG A 41 -4.80 9.82 0.88
N TYR A 42 -4.63 8.57 0.54
CA TYR A 42 -4.22 7.53 1.46
C TYR A 42 -2.79 7.12 1.14
N PHE A 43 -1.91 7.24 2.12
CA PHE A 43 -0.51 6.90 2.02
C PHE A 43 -0.24 5.62 2.82
N LEU A 44 0.58 4.74 2.29
CA LEU A 44 1.09 3.57 3.00
C LEU A 44 2.51 3.87 3.47
N LYS A 45 2.77 3.65 4.75
CA LYS A 45 4.06 3.85 5.37
C LYS A 45 4.80 2.52 5.48
N LYS A 46 5.98 2.47 4.89
CA LYS A 46 6.91 1.34 5.01
C LYS A 46 7.67 1.41 6.32
N LYS A 47 8.26 0.28 6.72
CA LYS A 47 9.15 0.20 7.89
C LYS A 47 10.34 1.16 7.78
N ASN A 48 10.74 1.49 6.55
CA ASN A 48 11.82 2.43 6.23
C ASN A 48 11.44 3.91 6.42
N GLY A 49 10.17 4.21 6.73
CA GLY A 49 9.65 5.57 6.79
C GLY A 49 9.25 6.16 5.43
N GLU A 50 9.44 5.42 4.33
CA GLU A 50 8.96 5.82 3.01
C GLU A 50 7.41 5.77 2.96
N LEU A 51 6.81 6.78 2.33
CA LEU A 51 5.37 6.91 2.16
C LEU A 51 5.01 6.75 0.68
N ASP A 52 4.29 5.67 0.38
CA ASP A 52 3.79 5.41 -0.97
C ASP A 52 2.32 5.84 -1.07
N LEU A 53 1.98 6.61 -2.10
CA LEU A 53 0.60 6.98 -2.35
C LEU A 53 -0.19 5.76 -2.82
N ALA A 54 -1.07 5.26 -1.97
CA ALA A 54 -1.82 4.05 -2.24
C ALA A 54 -3.05 4.36 -3.09
N LEU A 55 -3.81 5.36 -2.65
CA LEU A 55 -5.14 5.60 -3.16
C LEU A 55 -5.55 7.07 -3.04
N ILE A 56 -6.34 7.53 -4.01
CA ILE A 56 -6.85 8.90 -4.09
C ILE A 56 -8.38 8.83 -4.20
N GLY A 57 -9.08 9.20 -3.14
CA GLY A 57 -10.50 9.46 -3.14
C GLY A 57 -10.77 10.88 -3.65
N LYS A 58 -11.24 11.02 -4.88
CA LYS A 58 -11.67 12.29 -5.44
C LYS A 58 -13.18 12.43 -5.30
N GLU A 59 -13.65 13.54 -4.76
CA GLU A 59 -15.07 13.88 -4.79
C GLU A 59 -15.48 14.20 -6.24
N LYS A 60 -16.22 13.27 -6.86
CA LYS A 60 -16.72 13.42 -8.23
C LYS A 60 -17.99 14.28 -8.27
N SER A 61 -18.81 14.17 -7.23
CA SER A 61 -20.01 14.97 -6.98
C SER A 61 -20.19 15.14 -5.48
N SER A 62 -20.98 16.12 -5.04
CA SER A 62 -21.23 16.44 -3.61
C SER A 62 -21.71 15.24 -2.76
N ARG A 63 -22.15 14.15 -3.39
CA ARG A 63 -22.55 12.89 -2.71
C ARG A 63 -21.79 11.65 -3.18
N HIS A 64 -20.90 11.78 -4.16
CA HIS A 64 -20.25 10.63 -4.78
C HIS A 64 -18.73 10.84 -4.82
N MET A 65 -18.03 10.04 -4.02
CA MET A 65 -16.57 9.94 -4.04
C MET A 65 -16.16 8.82 -4.99
N SER A 66 -15.15 9.05 -5.82
CA SER A 66 -14.51 8.03 -6.65
C SER A 66 -13.09 7.78 -6.15
N TYR A 67 -12.78 6.51 -5.90
CA TYR A 67 -11.47 6.08 -5.42
C TYR A 67 -10.63 5.58 -6.59
N HIS A 68 -9.42 6.12 -6.72
CA HIS A 68 -8.46 5.78 -7.76
C HIS A 68 -7.17 5.24 -7.13
N TYR A 69 -6.72 4.09 -7.60
CA TYR A 69 -5.43 3.54 -7.19
C TYR A 69 -4.30 4.40 -7.75
N ALA A 70 -3.38 4.77 -6.87
CA ALA A 70 -2.15 5.47 -7.22
C ALA A 70 -0.90 4.61 -6.98
N ILE A 71 -1.07 3.46 -6.30
CA ILE A 71 0.02 2.52 -6.07
C ILE A 71 0.48 1.91 -7.39
N ARG A 72 1.78 2.00 -7.66
CA ARG A 72 2.39 1.44 -8.89
C ARG A 72 2.55 -0.09 -8.81
N ASN A 73 2.38 -0.66 -7.62
CA ASN A 73 2.51 -2.09 -7.40
C ASN A 73 1.17 -2.79 -7.67
N SER A 74 1.07 -3.45 -8.83
CA SER A 74 -0.13 -4.14 -9.30
C SER A 74 -0.57 -5.29 -8.41
N SER A 75 0.33 -5.87 -7.61
CA SER A 75 0.00 -6.96 -6.68
C SER A 75 -0.89 -6.50 -5.52
N PHE A 76 -0.88 -5.20 -5.22
CA PHE A 76 -1.70 -4.62 -4.16
C PHE A 76 -3.00 -4.02 -4.67
N ALA A 77 -3.06 -3.62 -5.94
CA ALA A 77 -4.28 -3.11 -6.56
C ALA A 77 -5.24 -4.30 -6.77
N PRO A 78 -6.31 -4.42 -5.98
CA PRO A 78 -7.27 -5.49 -6.19
C PRO A 78 -7.98 -5.21 -7.51
N PHE A 79 -8.40 -6.26 -8.21
CA PHE A 79 -9.17 -6.15 -9.45
C PHE A 79 -10.55 -5.47 -9.26
N PHE A 80 -10.90 -5.09 -8.03
CA PHE A 80 -12.18 -4.55 -7.63
C PHE A 80 -12.10 -3.04 -7.41
N ARG A 81 -13.16 -2.32 -7.79
CA ARG A 81 -13.27 -0.86 -7.58
C ARG A 81 -13.76 -0.61 -6.16
N LEU A 82 -12.97 0.11 -5.37
CA LEU A 82 -13.39 0.57 -4.05
C LEU A 82 -14.49 1.63 -4.20
N LYS A 83 -15.65 1.36 -3.60
CA LYS A 83 -16.85 2.21 -3.71
C LYS A 83 -17.12 2.99 -2.43
N SER A 84 -16.59 2.54 -1.30
CA SER A 84 -16.83 3.16 0.01
C SER A 84 -15.54 3.38 0.81
N ARG A 85 -15.55 4.37 1.72
CA ARG A 85 -14.43 4.62 2.64
C ARG A 85 -14.10 3.37 3.48
N ARG A 86 -15.12 2.62 3.90
CA ARG A 86 -14.93 1.38 4.67
C ARG A 86 -14.16 0.34 3.87
N GLU A 87 -14.50 0.15 2.60
CA GLU A 87 -13.75 -0.76 1.73
C GLU A 87 -12.30 -0.29 1.57
N VAL A 88 -12.07 1.02 1.40
CA VAL A 88 -10.71 1.58 1.30
C VAL A 88 -9.90 1.28 2.55
N VAL A 89 -10.47 1.54 3.73
CA VAL A 89 -9.80 1.28 5.02
C VAL A 89 -9.53 -0.22 5.19
N ASN A 90 -10.53 -1.07 4.94
CA ASN A 90 -10.35 -2.53 5.03
C ASN A 90 -9.27 -3.03 4.07
N TRP A 91 -9.22 -2.49 2.86
CA TRP A 91 -8.17 -2.82 1.89
C TRP A 91 -6.80 -2.37 2.39
N LEU A 92 -6.63 -1.13 2.86
CA LEU A 92 -5.36 -0.63 3.41
C LEU A 92 -4.88 -1.47 4.60
N ASP A 93 -5.81 -1.83 5.49
CA ASP A 93 -5.55 -2.66 6.66
C ASP A 93 -5.08 -4.07 6.25
N SER A 94 -5.69 -4.65 5.20
CA SER A 94 -5.24 -5.94 4.63
C SER A 94 -3.81 -5.89 4.10
N ILE A 95 -3.34 -4.72 3.62
CA ILE A 95 -1.96 -4.53 3.17
C ILE A 95 -0.99 -4.55 4.34
N VAL A 96 -1.32 -3.80 5.40
CA VAL A 96 -0.49 -3.68 6.59
C VAL A 96 -0.40 -5.01 7.33
N GLN A 97 -1.52 -5.72 7.43
CA GLN A 97 -1.57 -7.06 8.02
C GLN A 97 -0.84 -8.12 7.15
N GLY A 98 -0.54 -7.79 5.88
CA GLY A 98 0.03 -8.74 4.92
C GLY A 98 -0.95 -9.87 4.57
N GLN A 99 -2.25 -9.63 4.76
CA GLN A 99 -3.30 -10.64 4.75
C GLN A 99 -4.13 -10.60 3.46
N PHE A 100 -3.50 -10.25 2.34
CA PHE A 100 -4.12 -10.24 1.01
C PHE A 100 -4.75 -11.58 0.60
N HIS A 101 -4.31 -12.68 1.21
CA HIS A 101 -4.76 -14.02 0.88
C HIS A 101 -6.14 -14.38 1.46
N PHE A 102 -6.63 -13.69 2.50
CA PHE A 102 -7.88 -14.07 3.17
C PHE A 102 -9.13 -13.53 2.47
N TYR A 103 -9.06 -12.35 1.84
CA TYR A 103 -10.23 -11.73 1.19
C TYR A 103 -10.65 -12.40 -0.12
N LEU A 104 -9.71 -12.99 -0.87
CA LEU A 104 -10.05 -13.79 -2.06
C LEU A 104 -10.78 -15.10 -1.71
N PHE A 105 -10.50 -15.69 -0.53
CA PHE A 105 -11.15 -16.92 -0.10
C PHE A 105 -12.61 -16.69 0.33
N VAL A 106 -12.87 -15.61 1.06
CA VAL A 106 -14.22 -15.33 1.58
C VAL A 106 -15.21 -14.92 0.49
N LEU A 107 -14.78 -14.21 -0.55
CA LEU A 107 -15.65 -13.79 -1.66
C LEU A 107 -15.84 -14.86 -2.75
N SER A 108 -15.06 -15.95 -2.74
CA SER A 108 -15.24 -17.08 -3.66
C SER A 108 -16.13 -18.20 -3.07
N THR A 109 -16.66 -17.99 -1.85
CA THR A 109 -17.49 -18.98 -1.14
C THR A 109 -18.96 -18.54 -1.03
N PHE A 110 -19.42 -17.59 -1.86
CA PHE A 110 -20.82 -17.19 -1.93
C PHE A 110 -21.30 -17.06 -3.37
#